data_AF-A0ABD3S4D9-F1
#
_entry.id   AF-A0ABD3S4D9-F1
#
_cell.length_a   1.000
_cell.length_b   1.000
_cell.length_c   1.000
_cell.angle_alpha   90.00
_cell.angle_beta   90.00
_cell.angle_gamma   90.00
#
_symmetry.space_group_name_H-M   'P 1'
#
loop_
_entity.id
_entity.type
_entity.pdbx_description
1 polymer ?
#
loop_
_entity_poly.entity_id
_entity_poly.type
_entity_poly.pdbx_seq_one_letter_code
_entity_poly.pdbx_strand_id
1 'polypeptide(L)'
;MEKNEKEILKMEEKIPPTASVEEPEINYRGIKAMPFIIGNETFEKLGAIGTLSNLQVYLTTVFNMSRLSATTLLNVFNGTTNIATILGAYLCDTYFGRYKTLGFASIASLLGLLAITLTAVFKNLHPPHCDPPGSRCIGPDVGQMAFLIFGFVLMIIGAGGIRPCNLAFGADQFNPKIESGKRGIESFFNWYYFTITFAQMVSVTLVVYVQSNVSWSIGLAIPTIFMFVSCFLFFVGTNIYVKVKPEGSPLTSIVQVMVVAVKKRKLKLPQQPWLSLYNYTPDKSINSKLPYSEQFSFLDKAAIITSQDQIKPDGSPTNPWNLCSIQQVEETKCVFRVIPVSLTAILYHIGVQQQYIVFQALQSNRHLGNSKFQIPAASYIVFGMLFLALWVPFYDRILVPFMRKITKQEGGITILQRMGVGIFITIIESLVGALVEERRRTLALRHGGAISSMSAMWLVPQLALGGLAEAFNAIAQLEFYYKQFPENMRSIAGAFYFCGNAISSYVYSFLISLVHRATEGASSGNWLPEDLNKGRLDYFYYLVTVLCALNFVFFLGCAHWYRYKGTGDSRVEMEMEMEGKKLEEHNA
;
A
#
# COMPACT_ATOMS: atom_id res chain seq x y z
N MET A 1 -24.07 -57.18 -35.91
CA MET A 1 -23.91 -55.82 -35.35
C MET A 1 -22.66 -55.68 -34.49
N GLU A 2 -22.14 -56.73 -33.84
CA GLU A 2 -20.92 -56.67 -32.99
C GLU A 2 -19.58 -56.54 -33.73
N LYS A 3 -19.55 -56.59 -35.07
CA LYS A 3 -18.30 -56.46 -35.85
C LYS A 3 -17.92 -55.00 -36.16
N ASN A 4 -18.90 -54.08 -36.15
CA ASN A 4 -18.66 -52.65 -36.38
C ASN A 4 -18.27 -51.91 -35.10
N GLU A 5 -18.70 -52.36 -33.92
CA GLU A 5 -18.24 -51.78 -32.64
C GLU A 5 -16.75 -52.02 -32.38
N LYS A 6 -16.23 -53.18 -32.80
CA LYS A 6 -14.79 -53.50 -32.66
C LYS A 6 -13.89 -52.75 -33.65
N GLU A 7 -14.44 -52.25 -34.75
CA GLU A 7 -13.69 -51.37 -35.68
C GLU A 7 -13.73 -49.90 -35.23
N ILE A 8 -14.84 -49.45 -34.64
CA ILE A 8 -14.93 -48.10 -34.05
C ILE A 8 -14.00 -48.00 -32.81
N LEU A 9 -13.98 -49.02 -31.95
CA LEU A 9 -13.06 -49.11 -30.81
C LEU A 9 -11.58 -49.24 -31.21
N LYS A 10 -11.27 -49.67 -32.45
CA LYS A 10 -9.89 -49.70 -32.98
C LYS A 10 -9.49 -48.44 -33.74
N MET A 11 -10.45 -47.58 -34.12
CA MET A 11 -10.16 -46.26 -34.69
C MET A 11 -10.00 -45.17 -33.62
N GLU A 12 -10.56 -45.34 -32.42
CA GLU A 12 -10.31 -44.45 -31.28
C GLU A 12 -8.91 -44.63 -30.65
N GLU A 13 -8.20 -45.72 -30.95
CA GLU A 13 -6.85 -45.99 -30.44
C GLU A 13 -5.71 -45.43 -31.32
N LYS A 14 -6.04 -44.58 -32.31
CA LYS A 14 -5.06 -43.92 -33.20
C LYS A 14 -5.29 -42.42 -33.36
N ILE A 15 -5.82 -41.76 -32.33
CA ILE A 15 -5.63 -40.31 -32.22
C ILE A 15 -4.22 -40.13 -31.61
N PRO A 16 -3.24 -39.55 -32.33
CA PRO A 16 -1.95 -39.28 -31.72
C PRO A 16 -2.20 -38.43 -30.48
N PRO A 17 -1.50 -38.68 -29.35
CA PRO A 17 -1.62 -37.79 -28.21
C PRO A 17 -1.33 -36.39 -28.74
N THR A 18 -2.35 -35.52 -28.71
CA THR A 18 -2.14 -34.08 -28.83
C THR A 18 -0.99 -33.79 -27.91
N ALA A 19 0.13 -33.35 -28.49
CA ALA A 19 1.34 -33.06 -27.75
C ALA A 19 0.95 -32.13 -26.60
N SER A 20 0.72 -32.70 -25.43
CA SER A 20 0.84 -31.97 -24.19
C SER A 20 2.29 -31.58 -24.22
N VAL A 21 2.54 -30.33 -24.60
CA VAL A 21 3.82 -29.69 -24.37
C VAL A 21 4.09 -29.95 -22.90
N GLU A 22 4.97 -30.92 -22.61
CA GLU A 22 5.44 -31.19 -21.25
C GLU A 22 6.03 -29.87 -20.80
N GLU A 23 5.27 -29.10 -20.01
CA GLU A 23 5.78 -27.89 -19.41
C GLU A 23 7.00 -28.31 -18.58
N PRO A 24 8.16 -27.68 -18.79
CA PRO A 24 9.39 -28.11 -18.13
C PRO A 24 9.17 -28.15 -16.63
N GLU A 25 9.44 -29.30 -16.02
CA GLU A 25 9.18 -29.53 -14.61
C GLU A 25 9.97 -28.51 -13.77
N ILE A 26 9.25 -27.61 -13.09
CA ILE A 26 9.87 -26.51 -12.34
C ILE A 26 10.57 -27.09 -11.11
N ASN A 27 11.89 -26.95 -11.04
CA ASN A 27 12.68 -27.36 -9.87
C ASN A 27 12.63 -26.30 -8.76
N TYR A 28 11.71 -26.49 -7.81
CA TYR A 28 11.55 -25.60 -6.66
C TYR A 28 12.68 -25.79 -5.63
N ARG A 29 13.42 -24.71 -5.36
CA ARG A 29 14.53 -24.68 -4.38
C ARG A 29 14.30 -23.66 -3.26
N GLY A 30 13.04 -23.49 -2.84
CA GLY A 30 12.59 -22.47 -1.90
C GLY A 30 13.44 -22.32 -0.64
N ILE A 31 13.78 -23.42 0.05
CA ILE A 31 14.60 -23.37 1.27
C ILE A 31 16.01 -22.81 1.00
N LYS A 32 16.59 -23.11 -0.17
CA LYS A 32 17.92 -22.58 -0.57
C LYS A 32 17.85 -21.14 -1.08
N ALA A 33 16.74 -20.76 -1.71
CA ALA A 33 16.52 -19.40 -2.21
C ALA A 33 16.15 -18.40 -1.10
N MET A 34 15.46 -18.88 -0.06
CA MET A 34 14.88 -18.08 1.02
C MET A 34 15.88 -17.13 1.70
N PRO A 35 17.11 -17.54 2.09
CA PRO A 35 18.07 -16.63 2.72
C PRO A 35 18.48 -15.46 1.82
N PHE A 36 18.58 -15.66 0.51
CA PHE A 36 18.96 -14.60 -0.43
C PHE A 36 17.83 -13.58 -0.62
N ILE A 37 16.58 -14.04 -0.71
CA ILE A 37 15.41 -13.17 -0.88
C ILE A 37 15.12 -12.39 0.40
N ILE A 38 15.12 -13.07 1.55
CA ILE A 38 14.92 -12.42 2.85
C ILE A 38 16.08 -11.48 3.15
N GLY A 39 17.32 -11.87 2.87
CA GLY A 39 18.48 -11.01 3.00
C GLY A 39 18.37 -9.75 2.13
N ASN A 40 18.00 -9.91 0.86
CA ASN A 40 17.73 -8.80 -0.05
C ASN A 40 16.69 -7.83 0.54
N GLU A 41 15.53 -8.31 0.98
CA GLU A 41 14.50 -7.44 1.57
C GLU A 41 14.99 -6.76 2.85
N THR A 42 15.63 -7.51 3.75
CA THR A 42 16.03 -7.02 5.07
C THR A 42 17.03 -5.86 4.92
N PHE A 43 18.02 -6.02 4.04
CA PHE A 43 19.02 -4.99 3.78
C PHE A 43 18.48 -3.82 2.95
N GLU A 44 17.54 -4.06 2.03
CA GLU A 44 16.83 -2.97 1.33
C GLU A 44 16.06 -2.09 2.33
N LYS A 45 15.33 -2.72 3.26
CA LYS A 45 14.53 -2.03 4.28
C LYS A 45 15.41 -1.27 5.27
N LEU A 46 16.54 -1.86 5.68
CA LEU A 46 17.55 -1.18 6.49
C LEU A 46 18.05 0.11 5.81
N GLY A 47 18.29 0.09 4.50
CA GLY A 47 18.77 1.26 3.76
C GLY A 47 17.67 2.30 3.50
N ALA A 48 16.53 1.87 2.96
CA ALA A 48 15.45 2.77 2.56
C ALA A 48 14.82 3.48 3.77
N ILE A 49 14.45 2.75 4.82
CA ILE A 49 13.67 3.31 5.94
C ILE A 49 14.49 4.33 6.73
N GLY A 50 15.77 4.04 7.00
CA GLY A 50 16.64 4.95 7.76
C GLY A 50 16.92 6.24 7.01
N THR A 51 17.10 6.14 5.68
CA THR A 51 17.24 7.33 4.83
C THR A 51 15.97 8.16 4.86
N LEU A 52 14.81 7.54 4.58
CA LEU A 52 13.52 8.24 4.47
C LEU A 52 13.09 8.88 5.80
N SER A 53 13.31 8.20 6.92
CA SER A 53 12.85 8.66 8.24
C SER A 53 13.50 9.97 8.68
N ASN A 54 14.74 10.23 8.26
CA ASN A 54 15.48 11.43 8.66
C ASN A 54 15.69 12.43 7.51
N LEU A 55 15.19 12.12 6.32
CA LEU A 55 15.40 12.95 5.13
C LEU A 55 14.79 14.33 5.29
N GLN A 56 13.70 14.46 6.05
CA GLN A 56 13.10 15.75 6.36
C GLN A 56 14.08 16.68 7.10
N VAL A 57 14.82 16.13 8.07
CA VAL A 57 15.85 16.87 8.80
C VAL A 57 17.01 17.21 7.87
N TYR A 58 17.44 16.27 7.03
CA TYR A 58 18.50 16.49 6.05
C TYR A 58 18.20 17.65 5.09
N LEU A 59 16.99 17.67 4.52
CA LEU A 59 16.56 18.71 3.57
C LEU A 59 16.53 20.10 4.23
N THR A 60 16.12 20.18 5.49
CA THR A 60 16.06 21.46 6.22
C THR A 60 17.40 21.92 6.77
N THR A 61 18.29 21.01 7.18
CA THR A 61 19.55 21.37 7.86
C THR A 61 20.76 21.41 6.94
N VAL A 62 20.78 20.61 5.87
CA VAL A 62 21.90 20.54 4.92
C VAL A 62 21.57 21.25 3.60
N PHE A 63 20.35 21.07 3.10
CA PHE A 63 19.88 21.74 1.89
C PHE A 63 19.25 23.11 2.17
N ASN A 64 19.19 23.56 3.42
CA ASN A 64 18.62 24.85 3.83
C ASN A 64 17.20 25.10 3.28
N MET A 65 16.42 24.04 3.04
CA MET A 65 15.05 24.16 2.55
C MET A 65 14.13 24.62 3.68
N SER A 66 13.12 25.39 3.31
CA SER A 66 12.00 25.71 4.21
C SER A 66 11.31 24.40 4.66
N ARG A 67 10.80 24.37 5.89
CA ARG A 67 10.07 23.20 6.43
C ARG A 67 8.88 22.83 5.56
N LEU A 68 8.20 23.84 5.00
CA LEU A 68 7.09 23.67 4.07
C LEU A 68 7.53 22.97 2.77
N SER A 69 8.61 23.45 2.14
CA SER A 69 9.10 22.90 0.87
C SER A 69 9.67 21.49 1.07
N ALA A 70 10.42 21.24 2.14
CA ALA A 70 10.93 19.91 2.47
C ALA A 70 9.79 18.91 2.70
N THR A 71 8.76 19.30 3.46
CA THR A 71 7.58 18.48 3.71
C THR A 71 6.80 18.18 2.42
N THR A 72 6.61 19.19 1.58
CA THR A 72 5.92 19.05 0.29
C THR A 72 6.69 18.11 -0.65
N LEU A 73 8.02 18.26 -0.75
CA LEU A 73 8.87 17.39 -1.57
C LEU A 73 8.77 15.93 -1.13
N LEU A 74 8.84 15.65 0.18
CA LEU A 74 8.75 14.29 0.70
C LEU A 74 7.38 13.66 0.50
N ASN A 75 6.30 14.43 0.65
CA ASN A 75 4.96 13.97 0.34
C ASN A 75 4.78 13.67 -1.15
N VAL A 76 5.34 14.51 -2.05
CA VAL A 76 5.32 14.24 -3.49
C VAL A 76 6.13 12.98 -3.81
N PHE A 77 7.31 12.82 -3.19
CA PHE A 77 8.13 11.61 -3.31
C PHE A 77 7.39 10.35 -2.85
N ASN A 78 6.79 10.38 -1.66
CA ASN A 78 6.02 9.26 -1.10
C ASN A 78 4.80 8.93 -1.96
N GLY A 79 4.07 9.96 -2.41
CA GLY A 79 2.94 9.82 -3.31
C GLY A 79 3.33 9.19 -4.64
N THR A 80 4.41 9.65 -5.25
CA THR A 80 4.89 9.15 -6.53
C THR A 80 5.40 7.72 -6.40
N THR A 81 6.12 7.42 -5.31
CA THR A 81 6.60 6.07 -5.01
C THR A 81 5.45 5.07 -4.90
N ASN A 82 4.38 5.44 -4.20
CA ASN A 82 3.21 4.59 -4.02
C ASN A 82 2.37 4.40 -5.32
N ILE A 83 2.38 5.37 -6.24
CA ILE A 83 1.80 5.16 -7.58
C ILE A 83 2.70 4.27 -8.43
N ALA A 84 4.02 4.47 -8.35
CA ALA A 84 5.00 3.71 -9.10
C ALA A 84 4.92 2.20 -8.80
N THR A 85 4.43 1.78 -7.62
CA THR A 85 4.21 0.35 -7.33
C THR A 85 3.14 -0.29 -8.21
N ILE A 86 2.11 0.45 -8.64
CA ILE A 86 1.10 -0.07 -9.57
C ILE A 86 1.71 -0.28 -10.95
N LEU A 87 2.48 0.71 -11.43
CA LEU A 87 3.19 0.61 -12.70
C LEU A 87 4.20 -0.54 -12.66
N GLY A 88 4.96 -0.68 -11.55
CA GLY A 88 5.89 -1.77 -11.33
C GLY A 88 5.21 -3.14 -11.36
N ALA A 89 4.07 -3.29 -10.67
CA ALA A 89 3.28 -4.52 -10.70
C ALA A 89 2.78 -4.85 -12.11
N TYR A 90 2.22 -3.87 -12.83
CA TYR A 90 1.72 -4.05 -14.19
C TYR A 90 2.84 -4.47 -15.16
N LEU A 91 3.98 -3.78 -15.13
CA LEU A 91 5.12 -4.09 -15.99
C LEU A 91 5.73 -5.46 -15.68
N CYS A 92 5.76 -5.83 -14.40
CA CYS A 92 6.19 -7.14 -13.94
C CYS A 92 5.28 -8.26 -14.48
N ASP A 93 3.97 -8.15 -14.25
CA ASP A 93 3.01 -9.21 -14.55
C ASP A 93 2.64 -9.31 -16.04
N THR A 94 2.93 -8.27 -16.83
CA THR A 94 2.60 -8.23 -18.26
C THR A 94 3.81 -8.46 -19.17
N TYR A 95 5.00 -7.91 -18.85
CA TYR A 95 6.11 -7.84 -19.80
C TYR A 95 7.41 -8.47 -19.30
N PHE A 96 7.92 -8.05 -18.13
CA PHE A 96 9.31 -8.33 -17.74
C PHE A 96 9.48 -9.54 -16.84
N GLY A 97 8.44 -9.92 -16.09
CA GLY A 97 8.52 -10.91 -15.03
C GLY A 97 9.19 -10.38 -13.75
N ARG A 98 8.93 -11.08 -12.64
CA ARG A 98 9.33 -10.66 -11.28
C ARG A 98 10.84 -10.52 -11.11
N TYR A 99 11.62 -11.49 -11.60
CA TYR A 99 13.08 -11.49 -11.45
C TYR A 99 13.76 -10.29 -12.13
N LYS A 100 13.43 -9.99 -13.40
CA LYS A 100 14.05 -8.88 -14.15
C LYS A 100 13.65 -7.53 -13.55
N THR A 101 12.38 -7.39 -13.18
CA THR A 101 11.86 -6.17 -12.54
C THR A 101 12.57 -5.90 -11.22
N LEU A 102 12.70 -6.91 -10.35
CA LEU A 102 13.43 -6.80 -9.08
C LEU A 102 14.90 -6.44 -9.30
N GLY A 103 15.60 -7.11 -10.22
CA GLY A 103 17.01 -6.82 -10.49
C GLY A 103 17.24 -5.37 -10.94
N PHE A 104 16.43 -4.87 -11.88
CA PHE A 104 16.50 -3.47 -12.32
C PHE A 104 16.16 -2.49 -11.19
N ALA A 105 15.11 -2.78 -10.43
CA ALA A 105 14.65 -1.93 -9.34
C ALA A 105 15.66 -1.86 -8.18
N SER A 106 16.31 -2.97 -7.83
CA SER A 106 17.39 -2.98 -6.83
C SER A 106 18.58 -2.12 -7.26
N ILE A 107 19.00 -2.21 -8.53
CA ILE A 107 20.08 -1.35 -9.06
C ILE A 107 19.66 0.12 -9.04
N ALA A 108 18.44 0.44 -9.48
CA ALA A 108 17.93 1.81 -9.44
C ALA A 108 17.89 2.39 -8.01
N SER A 109 17.42 1.60 -7.03
CA SER A 109 17.42 1.99 -5.62
C SER A 109 18.82 2.24 -5.07
N LEU A 110 19.79 1.37 -5.41
CA LEU A 110 21.20 1.54 -5.04
C LEU A 110 21.77 2.84 -5.61
N LEU A 111 21.54 3.11 -6.90
CA LEU A 111 22.02 4.34 -7.54
C LEU A 111 21.34 5.59 -6.95
N GLY A 112 20.05 5.50 -6.60
CA GLY A 112 19.32 6.59 -5.94
C GLY A 112 19.88 6.91 -4.55
N LEU A 113 20.09 5.89 -3.72
CA LEU A 113 20.71 6.06 -2.41
C LEU A 113 22.17 6.54 -2.52
N LEU A 114 22.92 6.04 -3.51
CA LEU A 114 24.27 6.54 -3.77
C LEU A 114 24.24 8.02 -4.12
N ALA A 115 23.36 8.45 -5.03
CA ALA A 115 23.22 9.87 -5.39
C ALA A 115 22.92 10.75 -4.17
N ILE A 116 21.98 10.34 -3.30
CA ILE A 116 21.69 11.07 -2.06
C ILE A 116 22.92 11.10 -1.13
N THR A 117 23.64 9.99 -0.96
CA THR A 117 24.87 9.97 -0.16
C THR A 117 25.95 10.90 -0.72
N LEU A 118 26.11 10.95 -2.05
CA LEU A 118 27.05 11.86 -2.69
C LEU A 118 26.71 13.33 -2.39
N THR A 119 25.42 13.68 -2.25
CA THR A 119 25.02 15.04 -1.83
C THR A 119 25.48 15.39 -0.42
N ALA A 120 25.77 14.42 0.45
CA ALA A 120 26.32 14.67 1.79
C ALA A 120 27.85 14.57 1.86
N VAL A 121 28.48 13.90 0.89
CA VAL A 121 29.95 13.71 0.85
C VAL A 121 30.62 14.90 0.16
N PHE A 122 30.06 15.36 -0.96
CA PHE A 122 30.66 16.43 -1.77
C PHE A 122 30.02 17.79 -1.47
N LYS A 123 30.82 18.71 -0.92
CA LYS A 123 30.40 20.08 -0.56
C LYS A 123 29.81 20.89 -1.71
N ASN A 124 30.12 20.55 -2.96
CA ASN A 124 29.60 21.26 -4.14
C ASN A 124 28.17 20.83 -4.50
N LEU A 125 27.69 19.69 -3.98
CA LEU A 125 26.38 19.11 -4.29
C LEU A 125 25.30 19.52 -3.29
N HIS A 126 25.62 20.38 -2.32
CA HIS A 126 24.66 20.98 -1.39
C HIS A 126 25.07 22.42 -1.04
N PRO A 127 24.15 23.26 -0.55
CA PRO A 127 24.46 24.62 -0.14
C PRO A 127 25.57 24.70 0.93
N PRO A 128 26.29 25.83 1.02
CA PRO A 128 27.16 26.10 2.15
C PRO A 128 26.36 26.10 3.46
N HIS A 129 27.03 25.70 4.54
CA HIS A 129 26.40 25.66 5.85
C HIS A 129 25.99 27.06 6.30
N CYS A 130 24.80 27.17 6.92
CA CYS A 130 24.36 28.44 7.47
C CYS A 130 25.02 28.72 8.83
N ASP A 131 25.75 29.83 8.90
CA ASP A 131 26.25 30.45 10.14
C ASP A 131 25.11 31.25 10.86
N PRO A 132 25.28 31.67 12.15
CA PRO A 132 24.29 31.62 13.25
C PRO A 132 23.01 32.50 13.08
N PRO A 133 22.00 32.39 13.99
CA PRO A 133 20.62 32.79 13.67
C PRO A 133 20.49 34.31 13.45
N GLY A 134 20.24 34.70 12.20
CA GLY A 134 20.07 36.09 11.78
C GLY A 134 20.43 36.35 10.31
N SER A 135 21.29 35.53 9.71
CA SER A 135 21.62 35.57 8.28
C SER A 135 20.58 34.87 7.40
N ARG A 136 20.26 35.45 6.24
CA ARG A 136 19.49 34.76 5.19
C ARG A 136 20.32 33.59 4.66
N CYS A 137 19.92 32.37 5.03
CA CYS A 137 20.46 31.15 4.45
C CYS A 137 20.29 31.15 2.93
N ILE A 138 21.35 30.75 2.21
CA ILE A 138 21.29 30.51 0.77
C ILE A 138 20.70 29.11 0.58
N GLY A 139 19.61 29.03 -0.19
CA GLY A 139 18.99 27.76 -0.59
C GLY A 139 19.80 27.02 -1.66
N PRO A 140 19.34 25.84 -2.10
CA PRO A 140 20.03 25.07 -3.12
C PRO A 140 19.94 25.73 -4.48
N ASP A 141 21.07 25.71 -5.20
CA ASP A 141 21.11 26.08 -6.60
C ASP A 141 20.33 25.04 -7.45
N VAL A 142 19.93 25.44 -8.66
CA VAL A 142 19.22 24.60 -9.61
C VAL A 142 19.98 23.29 -9.88
N GLY A 143 21.31 23.32 -10.01
CA GLY A 143 22.11 22.11 -10.23
C GLY A 143 22.09 21.14 -9.04
N GLN A 144 22.18 21.68 -7.82
CA GLN A 144 22.15 20.89 -6.59
C GLN A 144 20.78 20.24 -6.38
N MET A 145 19.71 21.02 -6.63
CA MET A 145 18.34 20.53 -6.56
C MET A 145 18.06 19.47 -7.63
N ALA A 146 18.54 19.66 -8.87
CA ALA A 146 18.38 18.70 -9.95
C ALA A 146 19.05 17.36 -9.62
N PHE A 147 20.26 17.39 -9.05
CA PHE A 147 20.98 16.18 -8.65
C PHE A 147 20.28 15.44 -7.49
N LEU A 148 19.77 16.18 -6.51
CA LEU A 148 18.95 15.62 -5.44
C LEU A 148 17.67 14.95 -5.98
N ILE A 149 16.94 15.64 -6.87
CA ILE A 149 15.72 15.11 -7.52
C ILE A 149 16.05 13.87 -8.36
N PHE A 150 17.20 13.83 -9.04
CA PHE A 150 17.66 12.65 -9.76
C PHE A 150 17.79 11.44 -8.84
N GLY A 151 18.38 11.61 -7.66
CA GLY A 151 18.43 10.57 -6.62
C GLY A 151 17.05 10.10 -6.19
N PHE A 152 16.12 11.03 -5.95
CA PHE A 152 14.72 10.72 -5.62
C PHE A 152 14.01 9.93 -6.73
N VAL A 153 14.17 10.30 -8.00
CA VAL A 153 13.55 9.60 -9.14
C VAL A 153 14.06 8.16 -9.23
N LEU A 154 15.36 7.94 -9.05
CA LEU A 154 15.93 6.60 -9.02
C LEU A 154 15.38 5.77 -7.85
N MET A 155 15.24 6.37 -6.67
CA MET A 155 14.59 5.71 -5.54
C MET A 155 13.11 5.39 -5.79
N ILE A 156 12.36 6.26 -6.46
CA ILE A 156 10.96 6.02 -6.87
C ILE A 156 10.89 4.79 -7.78
N ILE A 157 11.76 4.71 -8.79
CA ILE A 157 11.84 3.57 -9.71
C ILE A 157 12.16 2.29 -8.94
N GLY A 158 13.14 2.35 -8.04
CA GLY A 158 13.54 1.21 -7.22
C GLY A 158 12.44 0.72 -6.30
N ALA A 159 11.85 1.60 -5.50
CA ALA A 159 10.77 1.24 -4.60
C ALA A 159 9.50 0.77 -5.34
N GLY A 160 9.20 1.39 -6.50
CA GLY A 160 8.08 1.00 -7.36
C GLY A 160 8.18 -0.41 -7.92
N GLY A 161 9.40 -0.88 -8.25
CA GLY A 161 9.62 -2.25 -8.71
C GLY A 161 9.75 -3.27 -7.58
N ILE A 162 10.43 -2.92 -6.47
CA ILE A 162 10.73 -3.86 -5.38
C ILE A 162 9.49 -4.22 -4.57
N ARG A 163 8.75 -3.22 -4.08
CA ARG A 163 7.63 -3.41 -3.14
C ARG A 163 6.54 -4.38 -3.64
N PRO A 164 6.02 -4.26 -4.88
CA PRO A 164 4.98 -5.18 -5.34
C PRO A 164 5.51 -6.58 -5.70
N CYS A 165 6.80 -6.71 -6.03
CA CYS A 165 7.34 -7.94 -6.60
C CYS A 165 8.04 -8.84 -5.59
N ASN A 166 8.68 -8.29 -4.54
CA ASN A 166 9.64 -9.07 -3.75
C ASN A 166 8.99 -10.16 -2.91
N LEU A 167 7.87 -9.85 -2.24
CA LEU A 167 7.11 -10.82 -1.45
C LEU A 167 6.57 -11.96 -2.34
N ALA A 168 6.01 -11.60 -3.50
CA ALA A 168 5.45 -12.55 -4.46
C ALA A 168 6.55 -13.43 -5.08
N PHE A 169 7.69 -12.85 -5.43
CA PHE A 169 8.86 -13.56 -5.93
C PHE A 169 9.41 -14.56 -4.91
N GLY A 170 9.40 -14.23 -3.62
CA GLY A 170 9.76 -15.16 -2.55
C GLY A 170 8.80 -16.35 -2.42
N ALA A 171 7.50 -16.10 -2.52
CA ALA A 171 6.49 -17.15 -2.50
C ALA A 171 6.62 -18.12 -3.70
N ASP A 172 6.96 -17.61 -4.88
CA ASP A 172 7.15 -18.42 -6.11
C ASP A 172 8.25 -19.49 -6.00
N GLN A 173 9.13 -19.38 -5.00
CA GLN A 173 10.24 -20.32 -4.84
C GLN A 173 9.81 -21.67 -4.27
N PHE A 174 8.56 -21.77 -3.78
CA PHE A 174 8.00 -22.96 -3.16
C PHE A 174 6.87 -23.52 -4.03
N ASN A 175 6.73 -24.85 -4.03
CA ASN A 175 5.67 -25.51 -4.80
C ASN A 175 4.32 -25.44 -4.04
N PRO A 176 3.30 -24.73 -4.53
CA PRO A 176 2.02 -24.60 -3.83
C PRO A 176 1.18 -25.89 -3.86
N LYS A 177 1.50 -26.85 -4.73
CA LYS A 177 0.74 -28.10 -4.90
C LYS A 177 1.06 -29.15 -3.84
N ILE A 178 2.17 -29.02 -3.13
CA ILE A 178 2.66 -30.00 -2.14
C ILE A 178 2.58 -29.39 -0.75
N GLU A 179 2.17 -30.19 0.25
CA GLU A 179 2.04 -29.78 1.65
C GLU A 179 3.34 -29.19 2.23
N SER A 180 4.50 -29.78 1.89
CA SER A 180 5.81 -29.26 2.30
C SER A 180 6.11 -27.87 1.72
N GLY A 181 5.65 -27.59 0.49
CA GLY A 181 5.80 -26.28 -0.13
C GLY A 181 4.88 -25.23 0.50
N LYS A 182 3.63 -25.58 0.83
CA LYS A 182 2.71 -24.69 1.57
C LYS A 182 3.28 -24.29 2.93
N ARG A 183 3.78 -25.24 3.71
CA ARG A 183 4.48 -24.96 4.98
C ARG A 183 5.73 -24.10 4.79
N GLY A 184 6.45 -24.30 3.69
CA GLY A 184 7.59 -23.46 3.30
C GLY A 184 7.19 -22.00 3.06
N ILE A 185 6.06 -21.76 2.38
CA ILE A 185 5.51 -20.41 2.14
C ILE A 185 5.12 -19.74 3.46
N GLU A 186 4.44 -20.45 4.36
CA GLU A 186 4.06 -19.92 5.67
C GLU A 186 5.29 -19.54 6.51
N SER A 187 6.30 -20.42 6.55
CA SER A 187 7.58 -20.15 7.21
C SER A 187 8.30 -18.96 6.58
N PHE A 188 8.29 -18.86 5.25
CA PHE A 188 8.84 -17.72 4.52
C PHE A 188 8.18 -16.41 4.96
N PHE A 189 6.85 -16.35 5.00
CA PHE A 189 6.14 -15.14 5.44
C PHE A 189 6.50 -14.77 6.89
N ASN A 190 6.52 -15.74 7.81
CA ASN A 190 6.88 -15.46 9.20
C ASN A 190 8.28 -14.87 9.35
N TRP A 191 9.28 -15.47 8.69
CA TRP A 191 10.64 -14.95 8.70
C TRP A 191 10.76 -13.61 7.99
N TYR A 192 10.09 -13.44 6.86
CA TYR A 192 10.05 -12.17 6.12
C TYR A 192 9.55 -11.03 7.00
N TYR A 193 8.42 -11.22 7.69
CA TYR A 193 7.84 -10.21 8.58
C TYR A 193 8.67 -9.99 9.85
N PHE A 194 9.31 -11.03 10.39
CA PHE A 194 10.19 -10.88 11.54
C PHE A 194 11.43 -10.03 11.19
N THR A 195 12.13 -10.34 10.10
CA THR A 195 13.37 -9.66 9.75
C THR A 195 13.14 -8.23 9.30
N ILE A 196 12.07 -7.94 8.56
CA ILE A 196 11.71 -6.56 8.17
C ILE A 196 11.41 -5.69 9.39
N THR A 197 10.63 -6.18 10.35
CA THR A 197 10.31 -5.40 11.55
C THR A 197 11.58 -5.11 12.36
N PHE A 198 12.44 -6.10 12.54
CA PHE A 198 13.73 -5.91 13.20
C PHE A 198 14.62 -4.89 12.45
N ALA A 199 14.73 -5.02 11.13
CA ALA A 199 15.45 -4.10 10.28
C ALA A 199 14.95 -2.65 10.40
N GLN A 200 13.63 -2.45 10.37
CA GLN A 200 13.03 -1.14 10.53
C GLN A 200 13.39 -0.51 11.88
N MET A 201 13.29 -1.26 12.97
CA MET A 201 13.64 -0.77 14.31
C MET A 201 15.10 -0.36 14.43
N VAL A 202 16.03 -1.17 13.90
CA VAL A 202 17.47 -0.84 13.87
C VAL A 202 17.71 0.42 13.02
N SER A 203 17.03 0.53 11.88
CA SER A 203 17.19 1.64 10.95
C SER A 203 16.73 2.98 11.56
N VAL A 204 15.52 3.04 12.12
CA VAL A 204 14.98 4.29 12.73
C VAL A 204 15.69 4.72 14.02
N THR A 205 16.51 3.84 14.61
CA THR A 205 17.28 4.13 15.83
C THR A 205 18.76 4.37 15.51
N LEU A 206 19.50 3.32 15.16
CA LEU A 206 20.94 3.35 15.00
C LEU A 206 21.37 4.20 13.79
N VAL A 207 20.76 3.97 12.62
CA VAL A 207 21.12 4.71 11.40
C VAL A 207 20.78 6.19 11.56
N VAL A 208 19.58 6.48 12.07
CA VAL A 208 19.14 7.86 12.35
C VAL A 208 20.05 8.55 13.38
N TYR A 209 20.51 7.84 14.41
CA TYR A 209 21.46 8.37 15.37
C TYR A 209 22.79 8.76 14.71
N VAL A 210 23.34 7.90 13.85
CA VAL A 210 24.59 8.23 13.13
C VAL A 210 24.38 9.45 12.23
N GLN A 211 23.25 9.52 11.51
CA GLN A 211 22.92 10.66 10.65
C GLN A 211 22.81 11.99 11.41
N SER A 212 22.11 12.00 12.56
CA SER A 212 21.80 13.23 13.28
C SER A 212 22.87 13.66 14.29
N ASN A 213 23.63 12.73 14.87
CA ASN A 213 24.54 13.01 15.98
C ASN A 213 26.02 12.78 15.65
N VAL A 214 26.34 12.03 14.58
CA VAL A 214 27.74 11.74 14.20
C VAL A 214 28.12 12.50 12.93
N SER A 215 27.50 12.18 11.80
CA SER A 215 27.76 12.83 10.53
C SER A 215 26.74 12.40 9.47
N TRP A 216 26.25 13.36 8.68
CA TRP A 216 25.39 13.08 7.54
C TRP A 216 26.07 12.20 6.47
N SER A 217 27.35 12.43 6.19
CA SER A 217 28.08 11.69 5.16
C SER A 217 28.21 10.21 5.52
N ILE A 218 28.54 9.90 6.79
CA ILE A 218 28.62 8.51 7.28
C ILE A 218 27.21 7.92 7.42
N GLY A 219 26.27 8.68 7.96
CA GLY A 219 24.91 8.23 8.22
C GLY A 219 24.09 7.91 6.97
N LEU A 220 24.40 8.54 5.82
CA LEU A 220 23.79 8.20 4.53
C LEU A 220 24.59 7.11 3.79
N ALA A 221 25.90 7.01 3.99
CA ALA A 221 26.70 5.92 3.42
C ALA A 221 26.30 4.54 3.96
N ILE A 222 25.94 4.42 5.24
CA ILE A 222 25.48 3.16 5.84
C ILE A 222 24.27 2.57 5.08
N PRO A 223 23.16 3.32 4.86
CA PRO A 223 22.08 2.91 3.96
C PRO A 223 22.49 2.46 2.57
N THR A 224 23.41 3.18 1.92
CA THR A 224 23.90 2.82 0.59
C THR A 224 24.63 1.48 0.61
N ILE A 225 25.45 1.23 1.65
CA ILE A 225 26.15 -0.05 1.84
C ILE A 225 25.14 -1.18 2.07
N PHE A 226 24.12 -0.97 2.90
CA PHE A 226 23.06 -1.98 3.07
C PHE A 226 22.34 -2.27 1.75
N MET A 227 21.98 -1.25 0.98
CA MET A 227 21.37 -1.46 -0.33
C MET A 227 22.30 -2.21 -1.30
N PHE A 228 23.61 -1.96 -1.25
CA PHE A 228 24.60 -2.69 -2.04
C PHE A 228 24.63 -4.18 -1.65
N VAL A 229 24.65 -4.48 -0.35
CA VAL A 229 24.57 -5.85 0.17
C VAL A 229 23.26 -6.52 -0.25
N SER A 230 22.14 -5.82 -0.22
CA SER A 230 20.85 -6.30 -0.72
C SER A 230 20.94 -6.71 -2.20
N CYS A 231 21.46 -5.83 -3.06
CA CYS A 231 21.66 -6.12 -4.48
C CYS A 231 22.56 -7.34 -4.68
N PHE A 232 23.69 -7.39 -3.96
CA PHE A 232 24.64 -8.48 -4.03
C PHE A 232 23.98 -9.82 -3.68
N LEU A 233 23.27 -9.91 -2.55
CA LEU A 233 22.56 -11.12 -2.13
C LEU A 233 21.51 -11.55 -3.15
N PHE A 234 20.77 -10.60 -3.73
CA PHE A 234 19.78 -10.90 -4.77
C PHE A 234 20.45 -11.57 -5.98
N PHE A 235 21.52 -10.99 -6.52
CA PHE A 235 22.17 -11.51 -7.73
C PHE A 235 22.95 -12.82 -7.49
N VAL A 236 23.50 -13.05 -6.29
CA VAL A 236 24.14 -14.34 -5.96
C VAL A 236 23.14 -15.50 -6.02
N GLY A 237 21.88 -15.28 -5.64
CA GLY A 237 20.83 -16.29 -5.72
C GLY A 237 20.31 -16.62 -7.12
N THR A 238 20.76 -15.92 -8.18
CA THR A 238 20.19 -15.99 -9.55
C THR A 238 20.02 -17.39 -10.12
N ASN A 239 20.99 -18.27 -9.87
CA ASN A 239 21.02 -19.64 -10.40
C ASN A 239 20.14 -20.62 -9.60
N ILE A 240 19.59 -20.16 -8.47
CA ILE A 240 18.75 -20.95 -7.56
C ILE A 240 17.26 -20.61 -7.76
N TYR A 241 16.95 -19.39 -8.22
CA TYR A 241 15.59 -18.89 -8.29
C TYR A 241 14.73 -19.55 -9.37
N VAL A 242 13.48 -19.83 -9.00
CA VAL A 242 12.37 -20.09 -9.90
C VAL A 242 11.91 -18.77 -10.51
N LYS A 243 11.82 -18.73 -11.84
CA LYS A 243 11.43 -17.54 -12.61
C LYS A 243 10.12 -17.82 -13.34
N VAL A 244 9.02 -17.37 -12.74
CA VAL A 244 7.66 -17.54 -13.29
C VAL A 244 7.47 -16.62 -14.50
N LYS A 245 6.80 -17.12 -15.53
CA LYS A 245 6.47 -16.33 -16.73
C LYS A 245 5.30 -15.38 -16.44
N PRO A 246 5.27 -14.17 -17.04
CA PRO A 246 4.14 -13.26 -16.91
C PRO A 246 2.85 -13.86 -17.51
N GLU A 247 1.72 -13.78 -16.80
CA GLU A 247 0.41 -14.31 -17.21
C GLU A 247 -0.60 -13.21 -17.61
N GLY A 248 -0.17 -11.95 -17.70
CA GLY A 248 -1.01 -10.80 -18.05
C GLY A 248 -1.65 -10.12 -16.84
N SER A 249 -2.23 -8.93 -17.06
CA SER A 249 -2.79 -8.11 -15.97
C SER A 249 -4.32 -8.15 -15.90
N PRO A 250 -4.91 -8.46 -14.73
CA PRO A 250 -6.35 -8.39 -14.49
C PRO A 250 -6.94 -6.98 -14.65
N LEU A 251 -6.12 -5.92 -14.60
CA LEU A 251 -6.54 -4.54 -14.89
C LEU A 251 -7.13 -4.42 -16.30
N THR A 252 -6.61 -5.20 -17.25
CA THR A 252 -7.10 -5.20 -18.64
C THR A 252 -8.57 -5.59 -18.70
N SER A 253 -9.00 -6.58 -17.92
CA SER A 253 -10.39 -7.03 -17.87
C SER A 253 -11.34 -5.96 -17.31
N ILE A 254 -10.92 -5.23 -16.27
CA ILE A 254 -11.69 -4.09 -15.72
C ILE A 254 -11.87 -3.02 -16.80
N VAL A 255 -10.80 -2.67 -17.51
CA VAL A 255 -10.84 -1.66 -18.59
C VAL A 255 -11.72 -2.11 -19.76
N GLN A 256 -11.66 -3.39 -20.13
CA GLN A 256 -12.53 -3.97 -21.15
C GLN A 256 -14.01 -3.82 -20.78
N VAL A 257 -14.40 -4.23 -19.57
CA VAL A 257 -15.78 -4.12 -19.10
C VAL A 257 -16.26 -2.66 -19.13
N MET A 258 -15.45 -1.72 -18.64
CA MET A 258 -15.80 -0.30 -18.69
C MET A 258 -15.99 0.21 -20.13
N VAL A 259 -15.05 -0.10 -21.03
CA VAL A 259 -15.11 0.34 -22.43
C VAL A 259 -16.32 -0.25 -23.14
N VAL A 260 -16.59 -1.55 -22.96
CA VAL A 260 -17.73 -2.23 -23.60
C VAL A 260 -19.06 -1.72 -23.03
N ALA A 261 -19.17 -1.52 -21.71
CA ALA A 261 -20.36 -0.95 -21.09
C ALA A 261 -20.67 0.46 -21.64
N VAL A 262 -19.64 1.29 -21.85
CA VAL A 262 -19.78 2.62 -22.46
C VAL A 262 -20.17 2.54 -23.93
N LYS A 263 -19.57 1.63 -24.72
CA LYS A 263 -19.96 1.38 -26.13
C LYS A 263 -21.43 0.97 -26.22
N LYS A 264 -21.86 0.05 -25.35
CA LYS A 264 -23.22 -0.52 -25.30
C LYS A 264 -24.20 0.31 -24.45
N ARG A 265 -23.84 1.53 -24.03
CA ARG A 265 -24.64 2.36 -23.10
C ARG A 265 -26.07 2.65 -23.56
N LYS A 266 -26.32 2.65 -24.88
CA LYS A 266 -27.65 2.92 -25.47
C LYS A 266 -28.57 1.69 -25.46
N LEU A 267 -28.05 0.49 -25.20
CA LEU A 267 -28.85 -0.72 -25.12
C LEU A 267 -29.65 -0.75 -23.81
N LYS A 268 -30.86 -1.32 -23.87
CA LYS A 268 -31.71 -1.59 -22.71
C LYS A 268 -31.28 -2.91 -22.08
N LEU A 269 -31.27 -2.98 -20.75
CA LEU A 269 -31.07 -4.26 -20.07
C LEU A 269 -32.29 -5.17 -20.31
N PRO A 270 -32.07 -6.49 -20.46
CA PRO A 270 -33.16 -7.48 -20.48
C PRO A 270 -33.90 -7.51 -19.12
N GLN A 271 -35.16 -7.96 -19.12
CA GLN A 271 -35.98 -8.06 -17.90
C GLN A 271 -35.41 -9.05 -16.87
N GLN A 272 -34.75 -10.11 -17.33
CA GLN A 272 -34.06 -11.10 -16.49
C GLN A 272 -32.58 -11.20 -16.89
N PRO A 273 -31.72 -10.32 -16.36
CA PRO A 273 -30.30 -10.25 -16.73
C PRO A 273 -29.53 -11.54 -16.46
N TRP A 274 -29.85 -12.25 -15.37
CA TRP A 274 -29.10 -13.45 -14.96
C TRP A 274 -29.22 -14.62 -15.96
N LEU A 275 -30.32 -14.71 -16.71
CA LEU A 275 -30.54 -15.74 -17.75
C LEU A 275 -30.08 -15.31 -19.13
N SER A 276 -30.22 -14.02 -19.46
CA SER A 276 -30.09 -13.53 -20.85
C SER A 276 -28.72 -12.97 -21.19
N LEU A 277 -27.90 -12.63 -20.19
CA LEU A 277 -26.56 -12.07 -20.41
C LEU A 277 -25.55 -13.17 -20.77
N TYR A 278 -24.54 -12.77 -21.54
CA TYR A 278 -23.47 -13.67 -21.96
C TYR A 278 -22.72 -14.25 -20.76
N ASN A 279 -22.89 -15.55 -20.54
CA ASN A 279 -22.26 -16.29 -19.45
C ASN A 279 -21.19 -17.23 -20.01
N TYR A 280 -19.94 -16.92 -19.71
CA TYR A 280 -18.79 -17.76 -20.02
C TYR A 280 -17.81 -17.71 -18.84
N THR A 281 -17.48 -18.89 -18.32
CA THR A 281 -16.48 -19.09 -17.28
C THR A 281 -15.43 -20.09 -17.79
N PRO A 282 -14.15 -19.70 -17.90
CA PRO A 282 -13.10 -20.62 -18.30
C PRO A 282 -12.98 -21.83 -17.36
N ASP A 283 -12.78 -23.03 -17.88
CA ASP A 283 -12.66 -24.27 -17.09
C ASP A 283 -11.48 -24.26 -16.09
N LYS A 284 -10.45 -23.46 -16.37
CA LYS A 284 -9.27 -23.26 -15.50
C LYS A 284 -9.34 -21.98 -14.67
N SER A 285 -10.52 -21.39 -14.47
CA SER A 285 -10.67 -20.16 -13.69
C SER A 285 -10.29 -20.39 -12.23
N ILE A 286 -9.39 -19.53 -11.70
CA ILE A 286 -9.05 -19.47 -10.27
C ILE A 286 -10.19 -18.82 -9.46
N ASN A 287 -11.06 -18.05 -10.13
CA ASN A 287 -12.14 -17.30 -9.48
C ASN A 287 -13.33 -18.18 -9.13
N SER A 288 -13.91 -17.93 -7.96
CA SER A 288 -15.22 -18.47 -7.60
C SER A 288 -16.31 -17.82 -8.46
N LYS A 289 -17.35 -18.59 -8.82
CA LYS A 289 -18.52 -18.04 -9.51
C LYS A 289 -19.19 -17.00 -8.60
N LEU A 290 -19.34 -15.78 -9.12
CA LEU A 290 -19.94 -14.68 -8.38
C LEU A 290 -21.45 -14.63 -8.66
N PRO A 291 -22.30 -14.45 -7.63
CA PRO A 291 -23.73 -14.26 -7.85
C PRO A 291 -23.99 -12.93 -8.55
N TYR A 292 -25.06 -12.88 -9.33
CA TYR A 292 -25.51 -11.64 -9.97
C TYR A 292 -25.90 -10.59 -8.93
N SER A 293 -25.64 -9.32 -9.23
CA SER A 293 -25.99 -8.19 -8.37
C SER A 293 -26.59 -7.03 -9.14
N GLU A 294 -27.53 -6.31 -8.49
CA GLU A 294 -28.14 -5.12 -9.10
C GLU A 294 -27.28 -3.85 -8.98
N GLN A 295 -26.31 -3.82 -8.04
CA GLN A 295 -25.41 -2.67 -7.88
C GLN A 295 -24.57 -2.47 -9.14
N PHE A 296 -24.51 -1.23 -9.64
CA PHE A 296 -23.82 -0.86 -10.87
C PHE A 296 -24.33 -1.59 -12.12
N SER A 297 -25.65 -1.78 -12.24
CA SER A 297 -26.30 -2.45 -13.39
C SER A 297 -25.97 -1.86 -14.77
N PHE A 298 -25.44 -0.63 -14.86
CA PHE A 298 -24.94 -0.09 -16.12
C PHE A 298 -23.75 -0.90 -16.69
N LEU A 299 -22.97 -1.58 -15.85
CA LEU A 299 -21.85 -2.42 -16.28
C LEU A 299 -22.33 -3.73 -16.93
N ASP A 300 -23.53 -4.20 -16.60
CA ASP A 300 -24.15 -5.40 -17.20
C ASP A 300 -24.34 -5.27 -18.70
N LYS A 301 -24.39 -4.03 -19.20
CA LYS A 301 -24.46 -3.75 -20.64
C LYS A 301 -23.25 -4.30 -21.41
N ALA A 302 -22.12 -4.54 -20.73
CA ALA A 302 -20.96 -5.16 -21.34
C ALA A 302 -21.19 -6.63 -21.75
N ALA A 303 -22.13 -7.31 -21.08
CA ALA A 303 -22.47 -8.70 -21.31
C ALA A 303 -23.70 -8.90 -22.23
N ILE A 304 -24.24 -7.84 -22.82
CA ILE A 304 -25.32 -7.94 -23.81
C ILE A 304 -24.75 -8.45 -25.13
N ILE A 305 -25.30 -9.56 -25.64
CA ILE A 305 -24.95 -10.10 -26.96
C ILE A 305 -25.59 -9.24 -28.05
N THR A 306 -24.79 -8.81 -29.03
CA THR A 306 -25.25 -8.09 -30.22
C THR A 306 -24.90 -8.86 -31.49
N SER A 307 -25.58 -8.57 -32.61
CA SER A 307 -25.38 -9.26 -33.88
C SER A 307 -23.96 -9.14 -34.47
N GLN A 308 -23.15 -8.21 -33.96
CA GLN A 308 -21.74 -8.01 -34.36
C GLN A 308 -20.75 -8.82 -33.50
N ASP A 309 -21.23 -9.42 -32.40
CA ASP A 309 -20.38 -10.18 -31.50
C ASP A 309 -20.21 -11.62 -32.01
N GLN A 310 -18.96 -12.06 -32.16
CA GLN A 310 -18.64 -13.42 -32.55
C GLN A 310 -18.11 -14.20 -31.35
N ILE A 311 -18.64 -15.41 -31.16
CA ILE A 311 -18.26 -16.34 -30.09
C ILE A 311 -17.52 -17.50 -30.76
N LYS A 312 -16.36 -17.87 -30.21
CA LYS A 312 -15.55 -18.99 -30.67
C LYS A 312 -16.22 -20.33 -30.33
N PRO A 313 -15.80 -21.45 -30.97
CA PRO A 313 -16.35 -22.77 -30.67
C PRO A 313 -16.16 -23.22 -29.20
N ASP A 314 -15.16 -22.67 -28.52
CA ASP A 314 -14.89 -22.91 -27.09
C ASP A 314 -15.82 -22.11 -26.15
N GLY A 315 -16.75 -21.32 -26.71
CA GLY A 315 -17.66 -20.47 -25.95
C GLY A 315 -17.06 -19.12 -25.53
N SER A 316 -15.79 -18.84 -25.83
CA SER A 316 -15.10 -17.57 -25.49
C SER A 316 -15.35 -16.46 -26.53
N PRO A 317 -15.22 -15.16 -26.17
CA PRO A 317 -15.44 -14.09 -27.13
C PRO A 317 -14.26 -13.96 -28.11
N THR A 318 -14.55 -13.78 -29.40
CA THR A 318 -13.50 -13.54 -30.42
C THR A 318 -12.75 -12.23 -30.16
N ASN A 319 -13.45 -11.20 -29.67
CA ASN A 319 -12.87 -9.92 -29.27
C ASN A 319 -13.34 -9.49 -27.86
N PRO A 320 -12.49 -9.63 -26.82
CA PRO A 320 -12.79 -9.19 -25.46
C PRO A 320 -13.08 -7.69 -25.30
N TRP A 321 -12.79 -6.86 -26.30
CA TRP A 321 -13.07 -5.42 -26.31
C TRP A 321 -14.44 -5.05 -26.90
N ASN A 322 -15.26 -6.05 -27.26
CA ASN A 322 -16.64 -5.86 -27.75
C ASN A 322 -17.69 -6.66 -26.94
N LEU A 323 -17.30 -7.78 -26.32
CA LEU A 323 -18.19 -8.60 -25.48
C LEU A 323 -17.42 -9.12 -24.25
N CYS A 324 -18.00 -8.93 -23.06
CA CYS A 324 -17.45 -9.42 -21.78
C CYS A 324 -18.45 -10.39 -21.13
N SER A 325 -17.98 -11.38 -20.37
CA SER A 325 -18.89 -12.31 -19.67
C SER A 325 -19.48 -11.69 -18.40
N ILE A 326 -20.63 -12.20 -17.95
CA ILE A 326 -21.27 -11.77 -16.70
C ILE A 326 -20.34 -11.90 -15.49
N GLN A 327 -19.49 -12.94 -15.48
CA GLN A 327 -18.49 -13.15 -14.45
C GLN A 327 -17.45 -12.01 -14.44
N GLN A 328 -16.94 -11.59 -15.61
CA GLN A 328 -16.02 -10.44 -15.70
C GLN A 328 -16.67 -9.14 -15.24
N VAL A 329 -17.98 -8.98 -15.50
CA VAL A 329 -18.76 -7.83 -15.03
C VAL A 329 -18.89 -7.84 -13.51
N GLU A 330 -19.27 -8.96 -12.90
CA GLU A 330 -19.38 -9.07 -11.43
C GLU A 330 -18.02 -8.90 -10.74
N GLU A 331 -16.94 -9.40 -11.33
CA GLU A 331 -15.56 -9.13 -10.88
C GLU A 331 -15.27 -7.62 -10.85
N THR A 332 -15.66 -6.91 -11.90
CA THR A 332 -15.52 -5.45 -12.00
C THR A 332 -16.38 -4.72 -10.97
N LYS A 333 -17.63 -5.16 -10.77
CA LYS A 333 -18.52 -4.60 -9.75
C LYS A 333 -17.96 -4.72 -8.35
N CYS A 334 -17.29 -5.84 -8.01
CA CYS A 334 -16.63 -6.01 -6.72
C CYS A 334 -15.59 -4.90 -6.46
N VAL A 335 -14.77 -4.57 -7.46
CA VAL A 335 -13.79 -3.47 -7.35
C VAL A 335 -14.50 -2.12 -7.18
N PHE A 336 -15.56 -1.86 -7.96
CA PHE A 336 -16.32 -0.61 -7.87
C PHE A 336 -17.02 -0.41 -6.52
N ARG A 337 -17.53 -1.48 -5.89
CA ARG A 337 -18.12 -1.41 -4.55
C ARG A 337 -17.11 -1.02 -3.49
N VAL A 338 -15.83 -1.39 -3.65
CA VAL A 338 -14.78 -1.06 -2.70
C VAL A 338 -14.40 0.42 -2.74
N ILE A 339 -14.52 1.08 -3.90
CA ILE A 339 -14.07 2.48 -4.11
C ILE A 339 -14.61 3.45 -3.04
N PRO A 340 -15.92 3.51 -2.72
CA PRO A 340 -16.43 4.47 -1.73
C PRO A 340 -15.83 4.27 -0.33
N VAL A 341 -15.68 3.02 0.10
CA VAL A 341 -15.03 2.69 1.39
C VAL A 341 -13.55 3.10 1.37
N SER A 342 -12.88 2.92 0.24
CA SER A 342 -11.47 3.31 0.10
C SER A 342 -11.22 4.80 0.00
N LEU A 343 -12.21 5.61 -0.42
CA LEU A 343 -12.07 7.07 -0.35
C LEU A 343 -11.89 7.55 1.09
N THR A 344 -12.50 6.86 2.07
CA THR A 344 -12.33 7.21 3.49
C THR A 344 -10.93 6.89 4.01
N ALA A 345 -10.19 6.01 3.32
CA ALA A 345 -8.80 5.71 3.63
C ALA A 345 -7.91 6.95 3.40
N ILE A 346 -8.25 7.82 2.45
CA ILE A 346 -7.45 9.01 2.12
C ILE A 346 -7.36 9.93 3.35
N LEU A 347 -8.51 10.31 3.92
CA LEU A 347 -8.54 11.18 5.10
C LEU A 347 -8.03 10.47 6.36
N TYR A 348 -8.22 9.16 6.46
CA TYR A 348 -7.60 8.35 7.52
C TYR A 348 -6.07 8.44 7.48
N HIS A 349 -5.46 8.26 6.31
CA HIS A 349 -4.02 8.34 6.14
C HIS A 349 -3.51 9.75 6.45
N ILE A 350 -4.25 10.80 6.10
CA ILE A 350 -3.93 12.18 6.52
C ILE A 350 -3.92 12.31 8.04
N GLY A 351 -4.91 11.74 8.74
CA GLY A 351 -4.99 11.80 10.20
C GLY A 351 -3.81 11.13 10.90
N VAL A 352 -3.39 9.97 10.41
CA VAL A 352 -2.23 9.22 10.95
C VAL A 352 -0.90 9.83 10.50
N GLN A 353 -0.89 10.67 9.46
CA GLN A 353 0.32 11.26 8.89
C GLN A 353 0.88 12.39 9.80
N GLN A 354 1.62 11.99 10.84
CA GLN A 354 2.28 12.86 11.82
C GLN A 354 3.55 13.55 11.28
N GLN A 355 3.48 14.16 10.10
CA GLN A 355 4.66 14.67 9.37
C GLN A 355 5.42 15.82 10.09
N TYR A 356 4.77 16.55 11.00
CA TYR A 356 5.41 17.61 11.80
C TYR A 356 6.03 17.11 13.10
N ILE A 357 5.89 15.83 13.44
CA ILE A 357 6.39 15.26 14.71
C ILE A 357 7.89 15.47 14.91
N VAL A 358 8.65 15.37 13.81
CA VAL A 358 10.11 15.54 13.82
C VAL A 358 10.46 16.99 14.16
N PHE A 359 9.72 17.96 13.62
CA PHE A 359 9.91 19.37 13.93
C PHE A 359 9.47 19.74 15.36
N GLN A 360 8.36 19.15 15.83
CA GLN A 360 7.94 19.30 17.24
C GLN A 360 9.00 18.75 18.19
N ALA A 361 9.57 17.59 17.87
CA ALA A 361 10.65 16.98 18.65
C ALA A 361 11.92 17.83 18.63
N LEU A 362 12.30 18.41 17.47
CA LEU A 362 13.44 19.34 17.35
C LEU A 362 13.29 20.59 18.23
N GLN A 363 12.05 21.05 18.46
CA GLN A 363 11.73 22.20 19.33
C GLN A 363 11.25 21.80 20.73
N SER A 364 11.59 20.60 21.19
CA SER A 364 11.26 20.08 22.52
C SER A 364 12.50 19.50 23.21
N ASN A 365 12.44 19.30 24.53
CA ASN A 365 13.53 18.69 25.27
C ASN A 365 13.60 17.17 25.00
N ARG A 366 14.62 16.73 24.27
CA ARG A 366 14.84 15.33 23.86
C ARG A 366 15.75 14.52 24.80
N HIS A 367 16.10 15.07 25.97
CA HIS A 367 16.89 14.33 26.95
C HIS A 367 16.06 13.21 27.59
N LEU A 368 16.66 12.03 27.71
CA LEU A 368 16.01 10.90 28.35
C LEU A 368 16.17 10.98 29.88
N GLY A 369 15.12 11.42 30.57
CA GLY A 369 15.15 11.61 32.03
C GLY A 369 16.24 12.61 32.45
N ASN A 370 17.07 12.22 33.43
CA ASN A 370 18.20 13.03 33.89
C ASN A 370 19.51 12.72 33.14
N SER A 371 19.46 11.94 32.05
CA SER A 371 20.66 11.60 31.27
C SER A 371 21.07 12.73 30.33
N LYS A 372 22.36 12.75 29.95
CA LYS A 372 22.89 13.63 28.91
C LYS A 372 22.57 13.14 27.48
N PHE A 373 21.95 11.97 27.34
CA PHE A 373 21.65 11.40 26.04
C PHE A 373 20.43 12.08 25.42
N GLN A 374 20.59 12.55 24.18
CA GLN A 374 19.52 13.17 23.40
C GLN A 374 19.04 12.21 22.32
N ILE A 375 17.75 11.90 22.34
CA ILE A 375 17.12 11.07 21.31
C ILE A 375 17.04 11.88 20.01
N PRO A 376 17.48 11.33 18.85
CA PRO A 376 17.27 11.98 17.55
C PRO A 376 15.78 12.25 17.29
N ALA A 377 15.42 13.42 16.77
CA ALA A 377 14.00 13.77 16.57
C ALA A 377 13.26 12.78 15.64
N ALA A 378 13.91 12.34 14.56
CA ALA A 378 13.31 11.38 13.63
C ALA A 378 13.07 9.99 14.27
N SER A 379 13.82 9.63 15.32
CA SER A 379 13.66 8.35 16.01
C SER A 379 12.38 8.25 16.84
N TYR A 380 11.69 9.36 17.13
CA TYR A 380 10.43 9.31 17.91
C TYR A 380 9.36 8.46 17.22
N ILE A 381 9.38 8.33 15.88
CA ILE A 381 8.46 7.48 15.12
C ILE A 381 8.50 6.01 15.58
N VAL A 382 9.62 5.55 16.18
CA VAL A 382 9.76 4.19 16.71
C VAL A 382 8.69 3.85 17.75
N PHE A 383 8.20 4.84 18.51
CA PHE A 383 7.15 4.58 19.51
C PHE A 383 5.86 4.13 18.84
N GLY A 384 5.44 4.75 17.73
CA GLY A 384 4.27 4.28 16.98
C GLY A 384 4.44 2.85 16.47
N MET A 385 5.62 2.53 15.93
CA MET A 385 5.95 1.17 15.48
C MET A 385 5.93 0.14 16.63
N LEU A 386 6.43 0.51 17.81
CA LEU A 386 6.39 -0.34 19.00
C LEU A 386 4.96 -0.62 19.45
N PHE A 387 4.11 0.40 19.51
CA PHE A 387 2.71 0.23 19.88
C PHE A 387 1.96 -0.64 18.86
N LEU A 388 2.19 -0.44 17.56
CA LEU A 388 1.69 -1.34 16.51
C LEU A 388 2.14 -2.79 16.75
N ALA A 389 3.44 -3.01 16.94
CA ALA A 389 4.03 -4.34 17.11
C ALA A 389 3.54 -5.05 18.39
N LEU A 390 3.33 -4.32 19.48
CA LEU A 390 2.80 -4.87 20.73
C LEU A 390 1.29 -5.12 20.66
N TRP A 391 0.56 -4.29 19.92
CA TRP A 391 -0.89 -4.41 19.79
C TRP A 391 -1.33 -5.62 18.98
N VAL A 392 -0.60 -5.97 17.91
CA VAL A 392 -0.99 -7.09 17.02
C VAL A 392 -1.09 -8.43 17.79
N PRO A 393 -0.07 -8.89 18.56
CA PRO A 393 -0.19 -10.10 19.36
C PRO A 393 -1.29 -10.02 20.42
N PHE A 394 -1.47 -8.85 21.04
CA PHE A 394 -2.54 -8.63 22.03
C PHE A 394 -3.93 -8.79 21.38
N TYR A 395 -4.14 -8.18 20.22
CA TYR A 395 -5.38 -8.27 19.46
C TYR A 395 -5.70 -9.72 19.10
N ASP A 396 -4.75 -10.44 18.51
CA ASP A 396 -4.98 -11.80 18.02
C ASP A 396 -5.13 -12.83 19.15
N ARG A 397 -4.37 -12.70 20.25
CA ARG A 397 -4.35 -13.70 21.32
C ARG A 397 -5.36 -13.45 22.43
N ILE A 398 -5.75 -12.20 22.65
CA ILE A 398 -6.62 -11.83 23.77
C ILE A 398 -7.95 -11.30 23.25
N LEU A 399 -7.93 -10.28 22.37
CA LEU A 399 -9.14 -9.58 21.95
C LEU A 399 -10.01 -10.43 21.01
N VAL A 400 -9.44 -11.07 20.00
CA VAL A 400 -10.18 -11.90 19.03
C VAL A 400 -10.89 -13.09 19.71
N PRO A 401 -10.23 -13.92 20.56
CA PRO A 401 -10.91 -15.00 21.26
C PRO A 401 -12.03 -14.51 22.19
N PHE A 402 -11.82 -13.37 22.86
CA PHE A 402 -12.82 -12.74 23.71
C PHE A 402 -14.04 -12.28 22.90
N MET A 403 -13.83 -11.52 21.82
CA MET A 403 -14.91 -11.03 20.98
C MET A 403 -15.65 -12.16 20.28
N ARG A 404 -14.96 -13.21 19.82
CA ARG A 404 -15.58 -14.39 19.21
C ARG A 404 -16.57 -15.09 20.15
N LYS A 405 -16.30 -15.11 21.46
CA LYS A 405 -17.24 -15.63 22.47
C LYS A 405 -18.53 -14.80 22.55
N ILE A 406 -18.45 -13.49 22.30
CA ILE A 406 -19.58 -12.57 22.41
C ILE A 406 -20.36 -12.51 21.10
N THR A 407 -19.68 -12.26 19.98
CA THR A 407 -20.31 -11.98 18.68
C THR A 407 -20.60 -13.23 17.86
N LYS A 408 -20.02 -14.38 18.22
CA LYS A 408 -20.08 -15.65 17.47
C LYS A 408 -19.56 -15.56 16.03
N GLN A 409 -18.83 -14.50 15.68
CA GLN A 409 -18.16 -14.36 14.38
C GLN A 409 -16.71 -14.84 14.45
N GLU A 410 -16.19 -15.48 13.39
CA GLU A 410 -14.84 -16.06 13.39
C GLU A 410 -13.74 -15.04 13.70
N GLY A 411 -13.85 -13.82 13.15
CA GLY A 411 -12.91 -12.71 13.39
C GLY A 411 -13.21 -11.86 14.62
N GLY A 412 -14.21 -12.20 15.42
CA GLY A 412 -14.68 -11.42 16.57
C GLY A 412 -15.50 -10.19 16.18
N ILE A 413 -15.06 -9.37 15.24
CA ILE A 413 -15.84 -8.23 14.68
C ILE A 413 -15.74 -8.23 13.16
N THR A 414 -16.67 -7.55 12.50
CA THR A 414 -16.60 -7.38 11.04
C THR A 414 -15.38 -6.53 10.65
N ILE A 415 -14.88 -6.73 9.42
CA ILE A 415 -13.71 -5.99 8.93
C ILE A 415 -14.00 -4.48 8.86
N LEU A 416 -15.22 -4.09 8.47
CA LEU A 416 -15.64 -2.69 8.45
C LEU A 416 -15.72 -2.09 9.87
N GLN A 417 -16.16 -2.85 10.88
CA GLN A 417 -16.10 -2.38 12.27
C GLN A 417 -14.65 -2.17 12.73
N ARG A 418 -13.75 -3.10 12.41
CA ARG A 418 -12.32 -2.98 12.73
C ARG A 418 -11.70 -1.74 12.07
N MET A 419 -12.02 -1.48 10.79
CA MET A 419 -11.64 -0.26 10.09
C MET A 419 -12.19 0.99 10.77
N GLY A 420 -13.48 0.99 11.13
CA GLY A 420 -14.15 2.11 11.80
C GLY A 420 -13.52 2.48 13.14
N VAL A 421 -13.11 1.48 13.95
CA VAL A 421 -12.39 1.71 15.21
C VAL A 421 -11.09 2.47 14.96
N GLY A 422 -10.29 2.06 13.98
CA GLY A 422 -9.06 2.78 13.67
C GLY A 422 -9.28 4.20 13.14
N ILE A 423 -10.33 4.44 12.32
CA ILE A 423 -10.70 5.80 11.89
C ILE A 423 -11.13 6.66 13.08
N PHE A 424 -11.85 6.09 14.05
CA PHE A 424 -12.22 6.81 15.25
C PHE A 424 -11.01 7.17 16.12
N ILE A 425 -10.04 6.26 16.24
CA ILE A 425 -8.80 6.52 17.00
C ILE A 425 -8.03 7.71 16.41
N THR A 426 -8.03 7.94 15.09
CA THR A 426 -7.31 9.09 14.49
C THR A 426 -7.89 10.44 14.91
N ILE A 427 -9.17 10.50 15.29
CA ILE A 427 -9.79 11.70 15.86
C ILE A 427 -9.15 12.00 17.23
N ILE A 428 -9.06 10.97 18.08
CA ILE A 428 -8.46 11.09 19.41
C ILE A 428 -6.97 11.41 19.29
N GLU A 429 -6.26 10.73 18.39
CA GLU A 429 -4.86 10.97 18.07
C GLU A 429 -4.59 12.43 17.71
N SER A 430 -5.33 12.97 16.74
CA SER A 430 -5.18 14.34 16.26
C SER A 430 -5.51 15.37 17.34
N LEU A 431 -6.55 15.09 18.15
CA LEU A 431 -6.93 15.94 19.27
C LEU A 431 -5.85 15.97 20.35
N VAL A 432 -5.29 14.81 20.72
CA VAL A 432 -4.17 14.72 21.66
C VAL A 432 -2.96 15.49 21.10
N GLY A 433 -2.67 15.36 19.81
CA GLY A 433 -1.60 16.12 19.16
C GLY A 433 -1.79 17.64 19.23
N ALA A 434 -3.03 18.11 19.02
CA ALA A 434 -3.38 19.53 19.17
C ALA A 434 -3.13 20.04 20.59
N LEU A 435 -3.59 19.32 21.60
CA LEU A 435 -3.44 19.68 23.01
C LEU A 435 -1.97 19.66 23.46
N VAL A 436 -1.20 18.66 22.99
CA VAL A 436 0.23 18.54 23.26
C VAL A 436 1.00 19.71 22.63
N GLU A 437 0.68 20.08 21.39
CA GLU A 437 1.30 21.21 20.70
C GLU A 437 0.98 22.55 21.37
N GLU A 438 -0.28 22.76 21.75
CA GLU A 438 -0.72 23.95 22.47
C GLU A 438 0.08 24.14 23.76
N ARG A 439 0.27 23.05 24.53
CA ARG A 439 1.08 23.06 25.75
C ARG A 439 2.57 23.30 25.45
N ARG A 440 3.13 22.63 24.45
CA ARG A 440 4.55 22.76 24.04
C ARG A 440 4.86 24.20 23.68
N ARG A 441 4.01 24.82 22.85
CA ARG A 441 4.11 26.21 22.42
C ARG A 441 3.97 27.18 23.59
N THR A 442 2.98 26.98 24.46
CA THR A 442 2.76 27.84 25.64
C THR A 442 3.98 27.87 26.55
N LEU A 443 4.62 26.71 26.78
CA LEU A 443 5.84 26.63 27.60
C LEU A 443 7.04 27.31 26.92
N ALA A 444 7.17 27.18 25.60
CA ALA A 444 8.23 27.83 24.82
C ALA A 444 8.11 29.36 24.89
N LEU A 445 6.90 29.90 24.71
CA LEU A 445 6.63 31.34 24.77
C LEU A 445 6.85 31.93 26.17
N ARG A 446 6.49 31.19 27.23
CA ARG A 446 6.69 31.65 28.63
C ARG A 446 8.17 31.77 29.01
N HIS A 447 9.03 30.89 28.50
CA HIS A 447 10.45 30.86 28.84
C HIS A 447 11.33 31.55 27.79
N GLY A 448 10.75 32.05 26.69
CA GLY A 448 11.45 32.80 25.64
C GLY A 448 12.48 32.00 24.84
N GLY A 449 12.43 30.66 24.90
CA GLY A 449 13.42 29.77 24.29
C GLY A 449 13.03 29.26 22.91
N ALA A 450 14.03 29.03 22.03
CA ALA A 450 13.83 28.35 20.75
C ALA A 450 13.45 26.86 20.93
N ILE A 451 13.85 26.25 22.05
CA ILE A 451 13.51 24.89 22.46
C ILE A 451 12.56 24.97 23.67
N SER A 452 11.43 24.27 23.59
CA SER A 452 10.48 24.16 24.70
C SER A 452 11.08 23.32 25.84
N SER A 453 10.87 23.75 27.09
CA SER A 453 11.26 22.98 28.29
C SER A 453 10.45 21.68 28.46
N MET A 454 9.37 21.52 27.69
CA MET A 454 8.56 20.31 27.65
C MET A 454 9.37 19.11 27.14
N SER A 455 9.32 17.99 27.86
CA SER A 455 9.91 16.74 27.38
C SER A 455 9.20 16.29 26.10
N ALA A 456 9.99 15.93 25.08
CA ALA A 456 9.51 15.35 23.84
C ALA A 456 8.84 13.98 24.03
N MET A 457 8.95 13.35 25.21
CA MET A 457 8.18 12.14 25.55
C MET A 457 6.67 12.38 25.58
N TRP A 458 6.21 13.63 25.69
CA TRP A 458 4.79 13.97 25.53
C TRP A 458 4.27 13.82 24.10
N LEU A 459 5.13 13.57 23.12
CA LEU A 459 4.74 13.18 21.76
C LEU A 459 4.39 11.69 21.67
N VAL A 460 4.75 10.88 22.67
CA VAL A 460 4.49 9.42 22.67
C VAL A 460 3.00 9.08 22.68
N PRO A 461 2.11 9.75 23.44
CA PRO A 461 0.68 9.44 23.42
C PRO A 461 0.02 9.53 22.03
N GLN A 462 0.28 10.59 21.26
CA GLN A 462 -0.23 10.69 19.87
C GLN A 462 0.39 9.62 18.98
N LEU A 463 1.69 9.33 19.12
CA LEU A 463 2.35 8.26 18.34
C LEU A 463 1.80 6.87 18.69
N ALA A 464 1.49 6.61 19.96
CA ALA A 464 0.89 5.36 20.42
C ALA A 464 -0.52 5.17 19.83
N LEU A 465 -1.33 6.24 19.86
CA LEU A 465 -2.65 6.24 19.25
C LEU A 465 -2.58 6.03 17.74
N GLY A 466 -1.62 6.66 17.05
CA GLY A 466 -1.36 6.43 15.62
C GLY A 466 -0.98 4.98 15.32
N GLY A 467 -0.12 4.37 16.13
CA GLY A 467 0.23 2.95 16.03
C GLY A 467 -0.98 2.03 16.24
N LEU A 468 -1.85 2.34 17.20
CA LEU A 468 -3.11 1.61 17.40
C LEU A 468 -4.08 1.80 16.23
N ALA A 469 -4.24 3.03 15.72
CA ALA A 469 -5.07 3.34 14.57
C ALA A 469 -4.63 2.53 13.35
N GLU A 470 -3.31 2.43 13.12
CA GLU A 470 -2.71 1.63 12.06
C GLU A 470 -3.00 0.13 12.24
N ALA A 471 -2.85 -0.41 13.45
CA ALA A 471 -3.11 -1.82 13.72
C ALA A 471 -4.59 -2.21 13.49
N PHE A 472 -5.52 -1.30 13.79
CA PHE A 472 -6.93 -1.50 13.56
C PHE A 472 -7.32 -1.31 12.10
N ASN A 473 -6.92 -0.20 11.48
CA ASN A 473 -7.44 0.18 10.18
C ASN A 473 -6.57 -0.27 9.01
N ALA A 474 -5.25 -0.04 9.00
CA ALA A 474 -4.41 -0.37 7.85
C ALA A 474 -4.40 -1.89 7.56
N ILE A 475 -4.26 -2.70 8.60
CA ILE A 475 -4.33 -4.17 8.49
C ILE A 475 -5.71 -4.61 8.00
N ALA A 476 -6.78 -4.04 8.55
CA ALA A 476 -8.15 -4.37 8.16
C ALA A 476 -8.48 -3.92 6.73
N GLN A 477 -7.98 -2.77 6.29
CA GLN A 477 -8.11 -2.29 4.91
C GLN A 477 -7.46 -3.26 3.93
N LEU A 478 -6.24 -3.69 4.21
CA LEU A 478 -5.54 -4.63 3.36
C LEU A 478 -6.31 -5.97 3.29
N GLU A 479 -6.72 -6.50 4.45
CA GLU A 479 -7.55 -7.70 4.54
C GLU A 479 -8.88 -7.55 3.79
N PHE A 480 -9.53 -6.39 3.92
CA PHE A 480 -10.75 -6.04 3.20
C PHE A 480 -10.52 -6.11 1.70
N TYR A 481 -9.50 -5.43 1.17
CA TYR A 481 -9.21 -5.47 -0.27
C TYR A 481 -8.93 -6.90 -0.75
N TYR A 482 -8.14 -7.69 -0.02
CA TYR A 482 -7.88 -9.08 -0.39
C TYR A 482 -9.12 -9.97 -0.41
N LYS A 483 -10.04 -9.79 0.55
CA LYS A 483 -11.28 -10.59 0.63
C LYS A 483 -12.35 -10.12 -0.35
N GLN A 484 -12.40 -8.83 -0.66
CA GLN A 484 -13.45 -8.24 -1.48
C GLN A 484 -13.09 -8.17 -2.96
N PHE A 485 -11.81 -8.20 -3.31
CA PHE A 485 -11.41 -8.33 -4.71
C PHE A 485 -11.60 -9.77 -5.21
N PRO A 486 -11.82 -9.96 -6.53
CA PRO A 486 -11.72 -11.26 -7.19
C PRO A 486 -10.38 -11.97 -6.95
N GLU A 487 -10.37 -13.30 -6.99
CA GLU A 487 -9.19 -14.12 -6.67
C GLU A 487 -8.01 -13.84 -7.63
N ASN A 488 -8.30 -13.66 -8.92
CA ASN A 488 -7.35 -13.26 -9.95
C ASN A 488 -6.84 -11.80 -9.78
N MET A 489 -7.48 -10.96 -8.96
CA MET A 489 -7.14 -9.55 -8.77
C MET A 489 -6.46 -9.26 -7.42
N ARG A 490 -6.03 -10.28 -6.67
CA ARG A 490 -5.41 -10.09 -5.35
C ARG A 490 -4.11 -9.28 -5.36
N SER A 491 -3.33 -9.30 -6.43
CA SER A 491 -2.16 -8.41 -6.56
C SER A 491 -2.57 -6.93 -6.68
N ILE A 492 -3.71 -6.64 -7.32
CA ILE A 492 -4.27 -5.29 -7.46
C ILE A 492 -4.80 -4.80 -6.10
N ALA A 493 -5.35 -5.68 -5.26
CA ALA A 493 -5.83 -5.33 -3.92
C ALA A 493 -4.73 -4.63 -3.08
N GLY A 494 -3.52 -5.17 -3.08
CA GLY A 494 -2.38 -4.54 -2.41
C GLY A 494 -1.97 -3.21 -3.06
N ALA A 495 -2.03 -3.13 -4.39
CA ALA A 495 -1.71 -1.92 -5.12
C ALA A 495 -2.73 -0.78 -4.86
N PHE A 496 -4.00 -1.14 -4.63
CA PHE A 496 -5.08 -0.21 -4.29
C PHE A 496 -4.85 0.50 -2.95
N TYR A 497 -4.32 -0.23 -1.96
CA TYR A 497 -3.88 0.33 -0.67
C TYR A 497 -2.79 1.40 -0.84
N PHE A 498 -1.77 1.12 -1.66
CA PHE A 498 -0.73 2.12 -1.96
C PHE A 498 -1.28 3.31 -2.73
N CYS A 499 -2.22 3.09 -3.65
CA CYS A 499 -2.91 4.17 -4.36
C CYS A 499 -3.61 5.15 -3.40
N GLY A 500 -4.33 4.62 -2.40
CA GLY A 500 -4.94 5.43 -1.34
C GLY A 500 -3.93 6.27 -0.56
N ASN A 501 -2.82 5.65 -0.15
CA ASN A 501 -1.70 6.34 0.50
C ASN A 501 -1.08 7.43 -0.41
N ALA A 502 -1.00 7.19 -1.71
CA ALA A 502 -0.46 8.16 -2.66
C ALA A 502 -1.33 9.41 -2.75
N ILE A 503 -2.64 9.20 -2.95
CA ILE A 503 -3.61 10.29 -3.01
C ILE A 503 -3.61 11.07 -1.69
N SER A 504 -3.56 10.37 -0.55
CA SER A 504 -3.42 10.99 0.77
C SER A 504 -2.20 11.92 0.84
N SER A 505 -1.03 11.46 0.38
CA SER A 505 0.20 12.27 0.41
C SER A 505 0.07 13.56 -0.40
N TYR A 506 -0.56 13.51 -1.57
CA TYR A 506 -0.80 14.70 -2.39
C TYR A 506 -1.85 15.63 -1.79
N VAL A 507 -2.96 15.08 -1.29
CA VAL A 507 -4.02 15.86 -0.63
C VAL A 507 -3.48 16.53 0.64
N TYR A 508 -2.61 15.85 1.39
CA TYR A 508 -1.96 16.41 2.56
C TYR A 508 -1.02 17.59 2.21
N SER A 509 -0.20 17.46 1.17
CA SER A 509 0.60 18.58 0.65
C SER A 509 -0.25 19.77 0.20
N PHE A 510 -1.36 19.49 -0.48
CA PHE A 510 -2.30 20.52 -0.91
C PHE A 510 -2.93 21.21 0.30
N LEU A 511 -3.36 20.46 1.30
CA LEU A 511 -3.93 20.97 2.55
C LEU A 511 -2.94 21.87 3.29
N ILE A 512 -1.70 21.43 3.46
CA ILE A 512 -0.62 22.22 4.08
C ILE A 512 -0.40 23.53 3.33
N SER A 513 -0.27 23.47 1.99
CA SER A 513 -0.04 24.65 1.15
C SER A 513 -1.21 25.64 1.21
N LEU A 514 -2.45 25.11 1.21
CA LEU A 514 -3.67 25.91 1.34
C LEU A 514 -3.73 26.61 2.70
N VAL A 515 -3.47 25.90 3.79
CA VAL A 515 -3.47 26.46 5.15
C VAL A 515 -2.37 27.50 5.30
N HIS A 516 -1.16 27.23 4.80
CA HIS A 516 -0.06 28.19 4.85
C HIS A 516 -0.44 29.49 4.12
N ARG A 517 -0.93 29.40 2.88
CA ARG A 517 -1.35 30.57 2.09
C ARG A 517 -2.54 31.31 2.71
N ALA A 518 -3.49 30.60 3.30
CA ALA A 518 -4.66 31.20 3.93
C ALA A 518 -4.32 31.93 5.24
N THR A 519 -3.26 31.52 5.93
CA THR A 519 -2.93 32.01 7.29
C THR A 519 -1.73 32.94 7.34
N GLU A 520 -0.92 33.02 6.27
CA GLU A 520 0.27 33.89 6.19
C GLU A 520 -0.02 35.36 6.48
N GLY A 521 -1.16 35.88 6.00
CA GLY A 521 -1.61 37.27 6.21
C GLY A 521 -2.64 37.45 7.33
N ALA A 522 -2.97 36.41 8.08
CA ALA A 522 -4.00 36.49 9.12
C ALA A 522 -3.50 37.21 10.38
N SER A 523 -4.37 37.98 11.03
CA SER A 523 -4.06 38.66 12.29
C SER A 523 -3.69 37.70 13.44
N SER A 524 -4.14 36.44 13.36
CA SER A 524 -3.78 35.36 14.30
C SER A 524 -2.36 34.80 14.09
N GLY A 525 -1.65 35.24 13.05
CA GLY A 525 -0.38 34.69 12.61
C GLY A 525 -0.52 33.44 11.73
N ASN A 526 0.54 33.13 10.98
CA ASN A 526 0.63 31.93 10.15
C ASN A 526 0.55 30.67 11.01
N TRP A 527 -0.23 29.68 10.59
CA TRP A 527 -0.36 28.41 11.32
C TRP A 527 0.88 27.53 11.15
N LEU A 528 1.50 27.58 9.96
CA LEU A 528 2.63 26.72 9.56
C LEU A 528 3.85 27.56 9.14
N PRO A 529 4.41 28.42 10.01
CA PRO A 529 5.65 29.13 9.75
C PRO A 529 6.89 28.25 9.99
N GLU A 530 8.05 28.76 9.59
CA GLU A 530 9.35 28.09 9.80
C GLU A 530 9.70 27.86 11.28
N ASP A 531 9.18 28.65 12.21
CA ASP A 531 9.36 28.44 13.66
C ASP A 531 8.02 28.07 14.29
N LEU A 532 7.84 26.82 14.74
CA LEU A 532 6.56 26.36 15.30
C LEU A 532 6.18 27.13 16.58
N ASN A 533 7.15 27.70 17.30
CA ASN A 533 6.85 28.55 18.46
C ASN A 533 6.11 29.83 18.07
N LYS A 534 6.35 30.34 16.85
CA LYS A 534 5.65 31.50 16.28
C LYS A 534 4.35 31.09 15.57
N GLY A 535 4.24 29.82 15.21
CA GLY A 535 3.09 29.25 14.51
C GLY A 535 1.92 28.88 15.39
N ARG A 536 0.86 28.39 14.74
CA ARG A 536 -0.33 27.79 15.36
C ARG A 536 -0.56 26.38 14.80
N LEU A 537 0.42 25.50 14.99
CA LEU A 537 0.33 24.10 14.58
C LEU A 537 -0.80 23.36 15.33
N ASP A 538 -1.12 23.80 16.55
CA ASP A 538 -2.30 23.38 17.32
C ASP A 538 -3.60 23.56 16.50
N TYR A 539 -3.78 24.72 15.84
CA TYR A 539 -4.95 24.97 14.99
C TYR A 539 -5.00 24.08 13.75
N PHE A 540 -3.84 23.77 13.16
CA PHE A 540 -3.78 22.80 12.07
C PHE A 540 -4.21 21.40 12.55
N TYR A 541 -3.79 20.96 13.73
CA TYR A 541 -4.24 19.68 14.29
C TYR A 541 -5.72 19.67 14.69
N TYR A 542 -6.27 20.78 15.18
CA TYR A 542 -7.72 20.90 15.37
C TYR A 542 -8.48 20.80 14.03
N LEU A 543 -7.98 21.41 12.95
CA LEU A 543 -8.55 21.26 11.61
C LEU A 543 -8.52 19.79 11.15
N VAL A 544 -7.38 19.10 11.31
CA VAL A 544 -7.26 17.67 10.98
C VAL A 544 -8.21 16.82 11.82
N THR A 545 -8.41 17.16 13.10
CA THR A 545 -9.38 16.49 13.99
C THR A 545 -10.80 16.59 13.44
N VAL A 546 -11.23 17.78 13.00
CA VAL A 546 -12.55 17.98 12.38
C VAL A 546 -12.67 17.19 11.07
N LEU A 547 -11.63 17.19 10.22
CA LEU A 547 -11.63 16.39 8.99
C LEU A 547 -11.72 14.89 9.27
N CYS A 548 -11.04 14.38 10.31
CA CYS A 548 -11.14 12.98 10.74
C CYS A 548 -12.55 12.65 11.25
N ALA A 549 -13.17 13.56 12.00
CA ALA A 549 -14.55 13.37 12.48
C ALA A 549 -15.57 13.33 11.34
N LEU A 550 -15.44 14.25 10.36
CA LEU A 550 -16.26 14.23 9.15
C LEU A 550 -16.02 12.95 8.33
N ASN A 551 -14.78 12.50 8.22
CA ASN A 551 -14.43 11.24 7.56
C ASN A 551 -15.07 10.04 8.24
N PHE A 552 -15.11 10.01 9.58
CA PHE A 552 -15.76 8.94 10.32
C PHE A 552 -17.26 8.86 10.03
N VAL A 553 -17.96 10.00 10.01
CA VAL A 553 -19.39 10.05 9.64
C VAL A 553 -19.60 9.58 8.20
N PHE A 554 -18.77 10.03 7.26
CA PHE A 554 -18.82 9.58 5.88
C PHE A 554 -18.57 8.07 5.74
N PHE A 555 -17.59 7.54 6.50
CA PHE A 555 -17.31 6.11 6.57
C PHE A 555 -18.49 5.29 7.07
N LEU A 556 -19.23 5.75 8.08
CA LEU A 556 -20.43 5.05 8.55
C LEU A 556 -21.49 4.96 7.43
N GLY A 557 -21.65 6.03 6.64
CA GLY A 557 -22.52 6.01 5.45
C GLY A 557 -22.06 5.01 4.39
N CYS A 558 -20.77 5.01 4.05
CA CYS A 558 -20.20 4.05 3.09
C CYS A 558 -20.29 2.61 3.58
N ALA A 559 -20.02 2.36 4.86
CA ALA A 559 -20.08 1.03 5.48
C ALA A 559 -21.52 0.48 5.50
N HIS A 560 -22.52 1.35 5.69
CA HIS A 560 -23.93 0.97 5.62
C HIS A 560 -24.37 0.65 4.19
N TRP A 561 -23.86 1.37 3.19
CA TRP A 561 -24.16 1.14 1.78
C TRP A 561 -23.44 -0.09 1.18
N TYR A 562 -22.29 -0.47 1.75
CA TYR A 562 -21.43 -1.52 1.21
C TYR A 562 -22.06 -2.92 1.33
N ARG A 563 -21.99 -3.70 0.23
CA ARG A 563 -22.38 -5.11 0.19
C ARG A 563 -21.16 -5.99 -0.05
N TYR A 564 -20.98 -6.99 0.81
CA TYR A 564 -19.84 -7.91 0.74
C TYR A 564 -19.85 -8.75 -0.55
N LYS A 565 -18.66 -9.13 -1.01
CA LYS A 565 -18.48 -10.10 -2.10
C LYS A 565 -19.11 -11.43 -1.70
N GLY A 566 -19.92 -12.00 -2.59
CA GLY A 566 -20.54 -13.32 -2.41
C GLY A 566 -21.88 -13.31 -1.67
N THR A 567 -22.32 -12.20 -1.07
CA THR A 567 -23.73 -12.04 -0.69
C THR A 567 -24.53 -11.67 -1.94
N GLY A 568 -25.32 -12.60 -2.47
CA GLY A 568 -26.29 -12.29 -3.52
C GLY A 568 -27.36 -11.34 -3.01
N ASP A 569 -28.06 -10.66 -3.94
CA ASP A 569 -29.26 -9.92 -3.55
C ASP A 569 -30.33 -10.94 -3.17
N SER A 570 -30.80 -10.95 -1.92
CA SER A 570 -31.71 -11.98 -1.41
C SER A 570 -32.98 -12.13 -2.25
N ARG A 571 -33.38 -11.05 -2.96
CA ARG A 571 -34.45 -11.09 -3.96
C ARG A 571 -34.12 -11.91 -5.20
N VAL A 572 -32.92 -11.74 -5.76
CA VAL A 572 -32.46 -12.46 -6.95
C VAL A 572 -32.23 -13.93 -6.64
N GLU A 573 -31.66 -14.25 -5.47
CA GLU A 573 -31.49 -15.64 -5.03
C GLU A 573 -32.86 -16.35 -4.88
N MET A 574 -33.85 -15.68 -4.28
CA MET A 574 -35.23 -16.20 -4.19
C MET A 574 -35.90 -16.37 -5.56
N GLU A 575 -35.67 -15.45 -6.51
CA GLU A 575 -36.21 -15.56 -7.87
C GLU A 575 -35.54 -16.70 -8.66
N MET A 576 -34.22 -16.87 -8.53
CA MET A 576 -33.48 -18.00 -9.12
C MET A 576 -33.92 -19.35 -8.54
N GLU A 577 -34.16 -19.45 -7.23
CA GLU A 577 -34.71 -20.66 -6.61
C GLU A 577 -36.14 -20.95 -7.08
N MET A 578 -36.98 -19.92 -7.24
CA MET A 578 -38.34 -20.10 -7.76
C MET A 578 -38.35 -20.53 -9.24
N GLU A 579 -37.47 -19.98 -10.08
CA GLU A 579 -37.35 -20.40 -11.47
C GLU A 579 -36.72 -21.77 -11.63
N GLY A 580 -35.70 -22.11 -10.83
CA GLY A 580 -35.11 -23.45 -10.80
C GLY A 580 -36.15 -24.51 -10.49
N LYS A 581 -36.99 -24.28 -9.47
CA LYS A 581 -38.12 -25.16 -9.13
C LYS A 581 -39.15 -25.27 -10.25
N LYS A 582 -39.47 -24.17 -10.95
CA LYS A 582 -40.39 -24.20 -12.10
C LYS A 582 -39.83 -25.00 -13.28
N LEU A 583 -38.52 -24.95 -13.53
CA LEU A 583 -37.86 -25.73 -14.58
C LEU A 583 -37.78 -27.22 -14.23
N GLU A 584 -37.59 -27.56 -12.94
CA GLU A 584 -37.66 -28.95 -12.46
C GLU A 584 -39.09 -29.51 -12.54
N GLU A 585 -40.11 -28.72 -12.19
CA GLU A 585 -41.53 -29.10 -12.31
C GLU A 585 -42.02 -29.21 -13.76
N HIS A 586 -41.35 -28.58 -14.73
CA HIS A 586 -41.70 -28.68 -16.15
C HIS A 586 -41.00 -29.84 -16.87
N ASN A 587 -39.92 -30.37 -16.28
CA ASN A 587 -39.12 -31.48 -16.81
C ASN A 587 -39.39 -32.82 -16.09
N ALA A 588 -40.17 -32.82 -15.02
CA ALA A 588 -40.74 -33.99 -14.35
C ALA A 588 -42.16 -34.25 -14.86
#